data_AF-A0A1Q4XE09-F1
#
_entry.id   AF-A0A1Q4XE09-F1
#
_cell.length_a   1.000
_cell.length_b   1.000
_cell.length_c   1.000
_cell.angle_alpha   90.00
_cell.angle_beta   90.00
_cell.angle_gamma   90.00
#
_symmetry.space_group_name_H-M   'P 1'
#
loop_
_entity.id
_entity.type
_entity.pdbx_description
1 polymer ?
#
loop_
_entity_poly.entity_id
_entity_poly.type
_entity_poly.pdbx_seq_one_letter_code
_entity_poly.pdbx_strand_id
1 'polypeptide(L)' 'MSVITAHDRALLDDQAPYARTGRRDTARARWRLRAIQADIAEFGSPEDPDLAQAREELDLLETAAAARP' A
#
# COMPACT_ATOMS: atom_id res chain seq x y z
N MET A 1 -3.41 20.37 21.96
CA MET A 1 -3.65 20.44 20.50
C MET A 1 -2.94 19.25 19.88
N SER A 2 -3.67 18.16 19.61
CA SER A 2 -3.08 16.97 19.00
C SER A 2 -3.11 17.13 17.50
N VAL A 3 -1.94 17.26 16.88
CA VAL A 3 -1.77 17.26 15.43
C VAL A 3 -2.06 15.83 14.96
N ILE A 4 -3.26 15.60 14.47
CA ILE A 4 -3.58 14.39 13.69
C ILE A 4 -2.86 14.60 12.36
N THR A 5 -1.65 14.06 12.24
CA THR A 5 -0.92 13.97 10.99
C THR A 5 -1.79 13.22 9.98
N ALA A 6 -1.82 13.67 8.72
CA ALA A 6 -2.63 13.06 7.66
C ALA A 6 -2.38 11.53 7.52
N HIS A 7 -1.22 11.07 7.98
CA HIS A 7 -0.85 9.67 8.09
C HIS A 7 -1.81 8.83 8.97
N ASP A 8 -2.25 9.40 10.08
CA ASP A 8 -3.09 8.71 11.07
C ASP A 8 -4.53 8.56 10.57
N ARG A 9 -4.96 9.50 9.73
CA ARG A 9 -6.29 9.51 9.09
C ARG A 9 -6.40 8.44 7.99
N ALA A 10 -5.29 8.11 7.33
CA ALA A 10 -5.24 7.03 6.34
C ALA A 10 -5.33 5.63 6.99
N LEU A 11 -4.87 5.49 8.24
CA LEU A 11 -4.94 4.24 9.00
C LEU A 11 -6.36 3.97 9.55
N LEU A 12 -7.08 5.02 9.93
CA LEU A 12 -8.46 4.95 10.43
C LEU A 12 -9.51 4.63 9.36
N ASP A 13 -9.24 4.98 8.10
CA ASP A 13 -10.15 4.71 6.98
C ASP A 13 -10.10 3.23 6.50
N ASP A 14 -9.13 2.47 7.00
CA ASP A 14 -8.92 1.04 6.67
C ASP A 14 -9.79 0.09 7.52
N GLN A 15 -10.62 0.61 8.44
CA GLN A 15 -11.44 -0.18 9.36
C GLN A 15 -12.91 -0.40 8.92
N ALA A 16 -13.30 -0.06 7.69
CA ALA A 16 -14.68 -0.30 7.22
C ALA A 16 -14.89 -1.74 6.68
N PRO A 17 -15.98 -2.43 7.07
CA PRO A 17 -16.11 -3.87 6.88
C PRO A 17 -16.57 -4.28 5.45
N TYR A 18 -15.75 -5.13 4.84
CA TYR A 18 -16.08 -6.39 4.14
C TYR A 18 -17.15 -6.41 3.02
N ALA A 19 -16.69 -6.80 1.82
CA ALA A 19 -17.23 -7.87 0.96
C ALA A 19 -17.54 -7.53 -0.51
N ARG A 20 -17.58 -6.25 -0.92
CA ARG A 20 -17.92 -5.89 -2.33
C ARG A 20 -16.76 -5.36 -3.17
N THR A 21 -15.57 -5.27 -2.60
CA THR A 21 -14.53 -4.34 -3.04
C THR A 21 -13.20 -4.98 -3.43
N GLY A 22 -13.05 -6.31 -3.40
CA GLY A 22 -11.75 -6.97 -3.58
C GLY A 22 -10.94 -6.56 -4.83
N ARG A 23 -11.58 -6.26 -5.98
CA ARG A 23 -10.85 -5.71 -7.15
C ARG A 23 -10.43 -4.25 -6.97
N ARG A 24 -11.32 -3.43 -6.40
CA ARG A 24 -11.05 -2.01 -6.14
C ARG A 24 -9.96 -1.85 -5.05
N ASP A 25 -10.00 -2.72 -4.05
CA ASP A 25 -9.03 -2.77 -2.96
C ASP A 25 -7.67 -3.25 -3.47
N THR A 26 -7.62 -4.28 -4.33
CA THR A 26 -6.37 -4.68 -5.01
C THR A 26 -5.78 -3.55 -5.85
N ALA A 27 -6.61 -2.85 -6.64
CA ALA A 27 -6.11 -1.73 -7.45
C ALA A 27 -5.59 -0.57 -6.59
N ARG A 28 -6.27 -0.27 -5.48
CA ARG A 28 -5.86 0.76 -4.51
C ARG A 28 -4.57 0.38 -3.80
N ALA A 29 -4.46 -0.85 -3.32
CA ALA A 29 -3.26 -1.38 -2.68
C ALA A 29 -2.06 -1.32 -3.63
N ARG A 30 -2.24 -1.75 -4.89
CA ARG A 30 -1.20 -1.66 -5.93
C ARG A 30 -0.73 -0.22 -6.14
N TRP A 31 -1.66 0.72 -6.27
CA TRP A 31 -1.32 2.13 -6.45
C TRP A 31 -0.54 2.68 -5.25
N ARG A 32 -0.99 2.38 -4.03
CA ARG A 32 -0.32 2.82 -2.79
C ARG A 32 1.11 2.29 -2.69
N LEU A 33 1.32 0.99 -2.96
CA LEU A 33 2.65 0.37 -2.89
C LEU A 33 3.61 0.97 -3.92
N ARG A 34 3.13 1.24 -5.14
CA ARG A 34 3.96 1.93 -6.16
C ARG A 34 4.28 3.36 -5.78
N ALA A 35 3.35 4.08 -5.13
CA ALA A 35 3.60 5.42 -4.63
C ALA A 35 4.67 5.42 -3.53
N ILE A 36 4.63 4.46 -2.59
CA ILE A 36 5.67 4.30 -1.55
C ILE A 36 7.04 4.03 -2.18
N GLN A 37 7.11 3.10 -3.15
CA GLN A 37 8.36 2.81 -3.84
C GLN A 37 8.92 4.03 -4.59
N ALA A 38 8.06 4.84 -5.21
CA ALA A 38 8.46 6.05 -5.91
C ALA A 38 8.95 7.13 -4.94
N ASP A 39 8.25 7.34 -3.82
CA ASP A 39 8.60 8.31 -2.78
C ASP A 39 9.97 7.98 -2.16
N ILE A 40 10.19 6.70 -1.81
CA ILE A 40 11.48 6.26 -1.27
C ILE A 40 12.59 6.34 -2.34
N ALA A 41 12.29 6.05 -3.60
CA ALA A 41 13.27 6.18 -4.68
C ALA A 41 13.67 7.65 -4.94
N GLU A 42 12.77 8.60 -4.73
CA GLU A 42 13.00 10.03 -4.95
C GLU A 42 13.63 10.72 -3.74
N PHE A 43 13.19 10.39 -2.53
CA PHE A 43 13.52 11.13 -1.30
C PHE A 43 14.15 10.28 -0.19
N GLY A 44 14.07 8.95 -0.30
CA GLY A 44 14.46 8.01 0.75
C GLY A 44 15.81 7.34 0.54
N SER A 45 16.12 6.41 1.44
CA SER A 45 17.31 5.57 1.34
C SER A 45 16.99 4.32 0.50
N PRO A 46 17.89 3.86 -0.38
CA PRO A 46 17.73 2.56 -1.03
C PRO A 46 17.78 1.38 -0.05
N GLU A 47 18.29 1.59 1.17
CA GLU A 47 18.33 0.61 2.26
C GLU A 47 17.13 0.72 3.21
N ASP A 48 16.13 1.54 2.87
CA ASP A 48 14.93 1.69 3.67
C ASP A 48 14.17 0.35 3.75
N PRO A 49 13.90 -0.19 4.95
CA PRO A 49 13.15 -1.43 5.10
C PRO A 49 11.74 -1.36 4.47
N ASP A 50 11.13 -0.18 4.43
CA ASP A 50 9.80 0.02 3.84
C ASP A 50 9.83 -0.20 2.32
N LEU A 51 10.97 0.02 1.67
CA LEU A 51 11.14 -0.27 0.24
C LEU A 51 11.12 -1.78 -0.04
N ALA A 52 11.79 -2.56 0.81
CA ALA A 52 11.81 -4.01 0.70
C ALA A 52 10.41 -4.60 0.95
N GLN A 53 9.75 -4.12 2.01
CA GLN A 53 8.39 -4.53 2.35
C GLN A 53 7.39 -4.15 1.24
N ALA A 54 7.46 -2.92 0.72
CA ALA A 54 6.56 -2.47 -0.35
C ALA A 54 6.76 -3.23 -1.67
N ARG A 55 7.97 -3.74 -1.92
CA ARG A 55 8.26 -4.62 -3.07
C ARG A 55 7.66 -6.01 -2.88
N GLU A 56 7.85 -6.60 -1.70
CA GLU A 56 7.31 -7.92 -1.38
C GLU A 56 5.78 -7.93 -1.42
N GLU A 57 5.13 -6.95 -0.78
CA GLU A 57 3.66 -6.85 -0.78
C GLU A 57 3.10 -6.64 -2.19
N LEU A 58 3.81 -5.88 -3.04
CA LEU A 58 3.40 -5.66 -4.43
C LEU A 58 3.51 -6.95 -5.25
N ASP A 59 4.58 -7.70 -5.07
CA ASP A 59 4.81 -8.98 -5.75
C ASP A 59 3.73 -10.01 -5.37
N LEU A 60 3.42 -10.14 -4.07
CA LEU A 60 2.35 -11.00 -3.58
C LEU A 60 1.00 -10.62 -4.19
N LEU A 61 0.71 -9.31 -4.28
CA LEU A 61 -0.52 -8.79 -4.84
C LEU A 61 -0.63 -9.06 -6.35
N GLU A 62 0.46 -8.92 -7.09
CA GLU A 62 0.53 -9.19 -8.53
C GLU A 62 0.44 -10.69 -8.82
N THR A 63 1.11 -11.53 -8.03
CA THR A 63 1.01 -13.00 -8.08
C THR A 63 -0.42 -13.47 -7.80
N ALA A 64 -1.06 -12.97 -6.74
CA ALA A 64 -2.44 -13.31 -6.42
C ALA A 64 -3.44 -12.85 -7.49
N ALA A 65 -3.15 -11.73 -8.19
CA ALA A 65 -3.96 -11.28 -9.31
C ALA A 65 -3.80 -12.17 -10.55
N ALA A 66 -2.57 -12.63 -10.83
CA ALA A 66 -2.26 -13.53 -11.94
C ALA A 66 -2.81 -14.95 -11.75
N ALA A 67 -2.95 -15.39 -10.50
CA ALA A 67 -3.52 -16.69 -10.15
C ALA A 67 -5.05 -16.76 -10.22
N ARG A 68 -5.75 -15.65 -10.53
CA ARG A 68 -7.21 -15.68 -10.72
C ARG A 68 -7.55 -16.29 -12.09
N PRO A 69 -8.47 -17.27 -12.15
CA PRO A 69 -8.88 -17.92 -13.40
C PRO A 69 -9.62 -16.99 -14.36
#